data_AF-A0A2D4LYV3-F1
#
_entry.id   AF-A0A2D4LYV3-F1
#
_cell.length_a   1.000
_cell.length_b   1.000
_cell.length_c   1.000
_cell.angle_alpha   90.00
_cell.angle_beta   90.00
_cell.angle_gamma   90.00
#
_symmetry.space_group_name_H-M   'P 1'
#
loop_
_entity.id
_entity.type
_entity.pdbx_description
1 polymer ?
#
loop_
_entity_poly.entity_id
_entity_poly.type
_entity_poly.pdbx_seq_one_letter_code
_entity_poly.pdbx_strand_id
1 'polypeptide(L)'
;MDGSLAPEVRFPDRRPELRESEPLRWFRPRRLMEPDRFQEELGVIPETLTHGSSGELVATWDRAAAEALDRVMPLWPLTRCRSQRAPWFSEELREMKRRKRCLESIWRTSRSESDRTCLRSFIRTYLRATRAAKCAHFSALVASADNRPAALFRVTHSLLDMETR
;
A
#
# COMPACT_ATOMS: atom_id res chain seq x y z
N MET A 1 13.65 -24.71 47.13
CA MET A 1 13.34 -23.38 46.56
C MET A 1 13.69 -23.46 45.08
N ASP A 2 12.78 -24.03 44.30
CA ASP A 2 12.95 -24.25 42.86
C ASP A 2 12.68 -22.94 42.11
N GLY A 3 13.71 -22.41 41.45
CA GLY A 3 13.61 -21.28 40.53
C GLY A 3 13.81 -21.76 39.09
N SER A 4 12.77 -22.33 38.50
CA SER A 4 12.74 -22.72 37.08
C SER A 4 12.71 -21.47 36.19
N LEU A 5 13.83 -21.14 35.55
CA LEU A 5 13.90 -20.13 34.49
C LEU A 5 13.32 -20.73 33.20
N ALA A 6 12.20 -20.18 32.73
CA ALA A 6 11.60 -20.54 31.45
C ALA A 6 12.53 -20.17 30.27
N PRO A 7 12.58 -20.95 29.18
CA PRO A 7 13.36 -20.61 28.01
C PRO A 7 12.65 -19.48 27.24
N GLU A 8 13.37 -18.36 27.06
CA GLU A 8 12.96 -17.23 26.24
C GLU A 8 12.84 -17.67 24.77
N VAL A 9 11.61 -17.92 24.33
CA VAL A 9 11.31 -18.27 22.93
C VAL A 9 11.48 -17.02 22.07
N ARG A 10 12.69 -16.86 21.52
CA ARG A 10 12.98 -15.84 20.51
C ARG A 10 12.39 -16.26 19.18
N PHE A 11 11.18 -15.78 18.88
CA PHE A 11 10.58 -15.97 17.55
C PHE A 11 11.45 -15.26 16.50
N PRO A 12 11.83 -15.92 15.39
CA PRO A 12 12.47 -15.21 14.28
C PRO A 12 11.43 -14.29 13.65
N ASP A 13 11.67 -12.99 13.77
CA ASP A 13 10.99 -11.92 13.04
C ASP A 13 11.34 -12.07 11.55
N ARG A 14 10.75 -13.06 10.87
CA ARG A 14 10.80 -13.16 9.41
C ARG A 14 9.96 -12.02 8.84
N ARG A 15 10.56 -10.84 8.79
CA ARG A 15 10.16 -9.78 7.87
C ARG A 15 10.17 -10.40 6.47
N PRO A 16 9.05 -10.42 5.74
CA PRO A 16 9.06 -10.94 4.38
C PRO A 16 10.02 -10.08 3.57
N GLU A 17 11.09 -10.71 3.06
CA GLU A 17 12.06 -10.09 2.16
C GLU A 17 11.30 -9.47 0.99
N LEU A 18 11.17 -8.15 1.08
CA LEU A 18 10.53 -7.29 0.11
C LEU A 18 11.46 -7.30 -1.11
N ARG A 19 11.05 -7.94 -2.22
CA ARG A 19 11.80 -7.93 -3.50
C ARG A 19 12.34 -6.52 -3.77
N GLU A 20 13.66 -6.39 -3.68
CA GLU A 20 14.43 -5.13 -3.65
C GLU A 20 14.53 -4.41 -5.01
N SER A 21 13.67 -4.73 -5.98
CA SER A 21 13.95 -4.44 -7.40
C SER A 21 13.25 -3.21 -7.99
N GLU A 22 12.62 -2.35 -7.19
CA GLU A 22 12.15 -1.03 -7.66
C GLU A 22 12.71 0.05 -6.73
N PRO A 23 13.24 1.18 -7.26
CA PRO A 23 13.75 2.25 -6.41
C PRO A 23 12.65 2.72 -5.47
N LEU A 24 12.95 2.69 -4.18
CA LEU A 24 12.13 3.29 -3.14
C LEU A 24 11.83 4.73 -3.56
N ARG A 25 10.60 4.99 -4.01
CA ARG A 25 10.20 6.35 -4.34
C ARG A 25 9.98 7.06 -3.01
N TRP A 26 10.92 7.90 -2.61
CA TRP A 26 10.78 8.70 -1.41
C TRP A 26 9.77 9.82 -1.63
N PHE A 27 8.93 10.11 -0.65
CA PHE A 27 8.00 11.22 -0.73
C PHE A 27 7.81 11.89 0.63
N ARG A 28 7.39 13.16 0.61
CA ARG A 28 6.97 13.89 1.82
C ARG A 28 5.44 13.93 1.84
N PRO A 29 4.77 13.25 2.79
CA PRO A 29 3.33 13.31 2.92
C PRO A 29 2.90 14.73 3.33
N ARG A 30 2.34 15.52 2.40
CA ARG A 30 1.89 16.89 2.70
C ARG A 30 0.94 17.00 3.89
N ARG A 31 0.15 15.94 4.16
CA ARG A 31 -0.80 15.88 5.28
C ARG A 31 -0.15 15.81 6.65
N LEU A 32 1.13 15.43 6.72
CA LEU A 32 1.89 15.36 7.96
C LEU A 32 2.73 16.62 8.20
N MET A 33 2.66 17.59 7.29
CA MET A 33 3.39 18.84 7.43
C MET A 33 2.72 19.71 8.49
N GLU A 34 3.46 20.04 9.54
CA GLU A 34 3.09 21.02 10.55
C GLU A 34 3.57 22.40 10.09
N PRO A 35 2.67 23.31 9.65
CA PRO A 35 3.08 24.58 9.06
C PRO A 35 3.75 25.51 10.07
N ASP A 36 3.27 25.52 11.31
CA ASP A 36 3.80 26.38 12.37
C ASP A 36 5.23 25.96 12.76
N ARG A 37 5.45 24.65 12.87
CA ARG A 37 6.79 24.09 13.14
C ARG A 37 7.77 24.34 11.99
N PHE A 38 7.28 24.32 10.75
CA PHE A 38 8.10 24.66 9.59
C PHE A 38 8.51 26.13 9.59
N GLN A 39 7.59 27.02 9.97
CA GLN A 39 7.87 28.44 10.11
C GLN A 39 8.87 28.72 11.24
N GLU A 40 8.78 27.99 12.36
CA GLU A 40 9.74 28.08 13.46
C GLU A 40 11.15 27.63 13.04
N GLU A 41 11.26 26.51 12.30
CA GLU A 41 12.55 25.99 11.81
C GLU A 41 13.16 26.83 10.67
N LEU A 42 12.33 27.48 9.84
CA LEU A 42 12.81 28.44 8.85
C LEU A 42 13.41 29.70 9.50
N GLY A 43 12.92 30.07 10.68
CA GLY A 43 13.38 31.23 11.42
C GLY A 43 13.17 32.56 10.68
N VAL A 44 13.84 33.61 11.18
CA VAL A 44 13.85 34.93 10.53
C VAL A 44 14.89 34.92 9.41
N ILE A 45 14.53 35.47 8.25
CA ILE A 45 15.43 35.63 7.10
C ILE A 45 16.70 36.35 7.57
N PRO A 46 17.89 35.73 7.45
CA PRO A 46 19.13 36.36 7.91
C PRO A 46 19.38 37.68 7.20
N GLU A 47 19.60 38.76 7.97
CA GLU A 47 19.95 40.09 7.44
C GLU A 47 21.27 40.06 6.64
N THR A 48 22.09 39.03 6.82
CA THR A 48 23.29 38.77 6.00
C THR A 48 22.98 38.56 4.51
N LEU A 49 21.71 38.29 4.16
CA LEU A 49 21.26 38.11 2.78
C LEU A 49 21.04 39.44 2.04
N THR A 50 20.92 40.58 2.73
CA THR A 50 20.61 41.87 2.07
C THR A 50 21.77 42.48 1.26
N HIS A 51 22.96 41.86 1.31
CA HIS A 51 24.18 42.38 0.66
C HIS A 51 24.71 41.49 -0.49
N GLY A 52 24.01 40.39 -0.83
CA GLY A 52 24.41 39.46 -1.89
C GLY A 52 23.74 39.71 -3.24
N SER A 53 24.25 39.07 -4.29
CA SER A 53 23.55 39.02 -5.58
C SER A 53 22.25 38.22 -5.48
N SER A 54 21.28 38.46 -6.36
CA SER A 54 20.00 37.76 -6.33
C SER A 54 20.12 36.24 -6.42
N GLY A 55 21.11 35.73 -7.17
CA GLY A 55 21.37 34.29 -7.28
C GLY A 55 21.88 33.65 -5.99
N GLU A 56 22.76 34.34 -5.25
CA GLU A 56 23.28 33.88 -3.95
C GLU A 56 22.19 33.88 -2.87
N LEU A 57 21.28 34.87 -2.93
CA LEU A 57 20.13 34.95 -2.06
C LEU A 57 19.18 33.77 -2.27
N VAL A 58 18.83 33.47 -3.53
CA VAL A 58 17.98 32.32 -3.87
C VAL A 58 18.63 31.01 -3.44
N ALA A 59 19.91 30.80 -3.73
CA ALA A 59 20.60 29.56 -3.37
C ALA A 59 20.69 29.33 -1.85
N THR A 60 20.88 30.40 -1.08
CA THR A 60 20.95 30.32 0.39
C THR A 60 19.56 30.06 0.99
N TRP A 61 18.53 30.71 0.45
CA TRP A 61 17.14 30.45 0.81
C TRP A 61 16.72 29.02 0.50
N ASP A 62 17.00 28.54 -0.71
CA ASP A 62 16.66 27.18 -1.14
C ASP A 62 17.32 26.12 -0.25
N ARG A 63 18.57 26.36 0.19
CA ARG A 63 19.28 25.49 1.12
C ARG A 63 18.63 25.50 2.50
N ALA A 64 18.37 26.67 3.08
CA ALA A 64 17.72 26.79 4.38
C ALA A 64 16.32 26.17 4.39
N ALA A 65 15.54 26.39 3.32
CA ALA A 65 14.22 25.79 3.15
C ALA A 65 14.29 24.27 3.00
N ALA A 66 15.27 23.75 2.27
CA ALA A 66 15.48 22.30 2.14
C ALA A 66 15.85 21.66 3.49
N GLU A 67 16.73 22.28 4.27
CA GLU A 67 17.12 21.81 5.60
C GLU A 67 15.95 21.84 6.60
N ALA A 68 15.17 22.91 6.61
CA ALA A 68 13.95 22.99 7.43
C ALA A 68 12.93 21.92 7.01
N LEU A 69 12.76 21.69 5.71
CA LEU A 69 11.91 20.62 5.20
C LEU A 69 12.41 19.23 5.62
N ASP A 70 13.72 18.99 5.65
CA ASP A 70 14.30 17.71 6.11
C ASP A 70 14.07 17.44 7.59
N ARG A 71 14.07 18.48 8.43
CA ARG A 71 13.81 18.37 9.87
C ARG A 71 12.34 18.16 10.19
N VAL A 72 11.45 18.95 9.59
CA VAL A 72 10.00 18.84 9.86
C VAL A 72 9.40 17.63 9.15
N MET A 73 9.92 17.29 7.97
CA MET A 73 9.33 16.28 7.10
C MET A 73 10.41 15.36 6.52
N PRO A 74 10.97 14.42 7.30
CA PRO A 74 11.90 13.44 6.75
C PRO A 74 11.25 12.66 5.63
N LEU A 75 12.06 12.22 4.67
CA LEU A 75 11.57 11.44 3.53
C LEU A 75 10.97 10.11 3.99
N TRP A 76 9.74 9.83 3.56
CA TRP A 76 9.07 8.57 3.85
C TRP A 76 9.26 7.60 2.69
N PRO A 77 9.63 6.33 2.96
CA PRO A 77 9.70 5.33 1.91
C PRO A 77 8.28 5.04 1.42
N LEU A 78 8.01 5.27 0.12
CA LEU A 78 6.77 4.78 -0.48
C LEU A 78 6.86 3.26 -0.60
N THR A 79 6.38 2.56 0.44
CA THR A 79 6.20 1.12 0.36
C THR A 79 5.10 0.87 -0.69
N ARG A 80 5.49 0.48 -1.91
CA ARG A 80 4.55 0.01 -2.93
C ARG A 80 3.93 -1.30 -2.41
N CYS A 81 2.84 -1.19 -1.67
CA CYS A 81 2.02 -2.32 -1.25
C CYS A 81 1.20 -2.89 -2.41
N ARG A 82 1.82 -3.18 -3.57
CA ARG A 82 1.09 -3.59 -4.78
C ARG A 82 0.89 -5.09 -4.95
N SER A 83 1.48 -5.96 -4.12
CA SER A 83 1.31 -7.41 -4.34
C SER A 83 0.89 -8.27 -3.14
N GLN A 84 0.85 -7.75 -1.91
CA GLN A 84 0.54 -8.60 -0.75
C GLN A 84 -0.94 -8.63 -0.34
N ARG A 85 -1.77 -7.66 -0.77
CA ARG A 85 -3.15 -7.55 -0.28
C ARG A 85 -4.12 -8.59 -0.86
N ALA A 86 -3.76 -9.28 -1.94
CA ALA A 86 -4.60 -10.33 -2.52
C ALA A 86 -3.73 -11.33 -3.31
N PRO A 87 -3.05 -12.27 -2.64
CA PRO A 87 -2.22 -13.30 -3.28
C PRO A 87 -3.03 -14.17 -4.27
N TRP A 88 -4.33 -14.30 -4.02
CA TRP A 88 -5.30 -15.00 -4.87
C TRP A 88 -5.72 -14.22 -6.13
N PHE A 89 -5.30 -12.96 -6.29
CA PHE A 89 -5.70 -12.12 -7.43
C PHE A 89 -4.72 -12.27 -8.60
N SER A 90 -4.94 -13.32 -9.39
CA SER A 90 -4.13 -13.69 -10.56
C SER A 90 -4.16 -12.66 -11.69
N GLU A 91 -3.24 -12.78 -12.65
CA GLU A 91 -3.22 -11.92 -13.84
C GLU A 91 -4.46 -12.11 -14.71
N GLU A 92 -5.01 -13.34 -14.75
CA GLU A 92 -6.28 -13.63 -15.42
C GLU A 92 -7.43 -12.79 -14.83
N LEU A 93 -7.54 -12.71 -13.50
CA LEU A 93 -8.56 -11.87 -12.86
C LEU A 93 -8.35 -10.38 -13.11
N ARG A 94 -7.09 -9.93 -13.24
CA ARG A 94 -6.77 -8.55 -13.65
C ARG A 94 -7.24 -8.27 -15.07
N GLU A 95 -7.01 -9.21 -15.98
CA GLU A 95 -7.47 -9.10 -17.36
C GLU A 95 -9.00 -9.09 -17.44
N MET A 96 -9.66 -10.00 -16.72
CA MET A 96 -11.12 -9.97 -16.63
C MET A 96 -11.63 -8.64 -16.07
N LYS A 97 -10.97 -8.05 -15.07
CA LYS A 97 -11.33 -6.74 -14.52
C LYS A 97 -11.14 -5.61 -15.54
N ARG A 98 -10.07 -5.64 -16.33
CA ARG A 98 -9.85 -4.70 -17.45
C ARG A 98 -10.93 -4.86 -18.51
N ARG A 99 -11.26 -6.09 -18.89
CA ARG A 99 -12.32 -6.41 -19.86
C ARG A 99 -13.70 -5.97 -19.37
N LYS A 100 -14.02 -6.14 -18.09
CA LYS A 100 -15.23 -5.61 -17.47
C LYS A 100 -15.34 -4.09 -17.70
N ARG A 101 -14.27 -3.34 -17.40
CA ARG A 101 -14.23 -1.87 -17.60
C ARG A 101 -14.45 -1.50 -19.07
N CYS A 102 -13.86 -2.25 -20.00
CA CYS A 102 -14.06 -2.05 -21.43
C CYS A 102 -15.52 -2.24 -21.84
N LEU A 103 -16.16 -3.35 -21.43
CA LEU A 103 -17.58 -3.60 -21.69
C LEU A 103 -18.49 -2.54 -21.08
N GLU A 104 -18.14 -2.07 -19.88
CA GLU A 104 -18.85 -0.98 -19.20
C GLU A 104 -18.74 0.34 -19.97
N SER A 105 -17.56 0.65 -20.51
CA SER A 105 -17.37 1.81 -21.40
C SER A 105 -18.16 1.67 -22.70
N ILE A 106 -18.15 0.49 -23.33
CA ILE A 106 -18.93 0.21 -24.55
C ILE A 106 -20.42 0.45 -24.30
N TRP A 107 -20.97 -0.13 -23.23
CA TRP A 107 -22.38 0.05 -22.87
C TRP A 107 -22.72 1.53 -22.57
N ARG A 108 -21.82 2.28 -21.94
CA ARG A 108 -22.04 3.73 -21.70
C ARG A 108 -22.14 4.52 -23.01
N THR A 109 -21.37 4.14 -24.03
CA THR A 109 -21.36 4.79 -25.34
C THR A 109 -22.55 4.37 -26.18
N SER A 110 -22.84 3.08 -26.27
CA SER A 110 -23.89 2.53 -27.14
C SER A 110 -25.29 2.61 -26.55
N ARG A 111 -25.42 2.57 -25.22
CA ARG A 111 -26.68 2.47 -24.46
C ARG A 111 -27.62 1.35 -24.96
N SER A 112 -27.06 0.33 -25.59
CA SER A 112 -27.83 -0.79 -26.13
C SER A 112 -28.15 -1.82 -25.04
N GLU A 113 -29.30 -2.48 -25.15
CA GLU A 113 -29.67 -3.57 -24.22
C GLU A 113 -28.86 -4.86 -24.48
N SER A 114 -28.37 -5.06 -25.71
CA SER A 114 -27.43 -6.14 -26.03
C SER A 114 -26.09 -5.98 -25.28
N ASP A 115 -25.53 -4.77 -25.24
CA ASP A 115 -24.27 -4.53 -24.50
C ASP A 115 -24.49 -4.60 -22.99
N ARG A 116 -25.67 -4.18 -22.51
CA ARG A 116 -26.05 -4.33 -21.10
C ARG A 116 -26.13 -5.80 -20.68
N THR A 117 -26.73 -6.65 -21.50
CA THR A 117 -26.83 -8.09 -21.20
C THR A 117 -25.45 -8.77 -21.27
N CYS A 118 -24.61 -8.39 -22.23
CA CYS A 118 -23.21 -8.84 -22.33
C CYS A 118 -22.38 -8.43 -21.09
N LEU A 119 -22.48 -7.18 -20.64
CA LEU A 119 -21.83 -6.75 -19.41
C LEU A 119 -22.33 -7.53 -18.19
N ARG A 120 -23.65 -7.76 -18.09
CA ARG A 120 -24.24 -8.48 -16.96
C ARG A 120 -23.82 -9.95 -16.92
N SER A 121 -23.77 -10.63 -18.06
CA SER A 121 -23.26 -12.01 -18.14
C SER A 121 -21.77 -12.06 -17.78
N PHE A 122 -20.98 -11.12 -18.29
CA PHE A 122 -19.56 -11.02 -18.00
C PHE A 122 -19.28 -10.78 -16.51
N ILE A 123 -20.04 -9.90 -15.86
CA ILE A 123 -19.94 -9.65 -14.41
C ILE A 123 -20.16 -10.94 -13.62
N ARG A 124 -21.16 -11.76 -13.99
CA ARG A 124 -21.42 -13.04 -13.31
C ARG A 124 -20.25 -14.01 -13.46
N THR A 125 -19.68 -14.11 -14.66
CA THR A 125 -18.50 -14.96 -14.92
C THR A 125 -17.29 -14.48 -14.12
N TYR A 126 -17.02 -13.18 -14.11
CA TYR A 126 -15.95 -12.59 -13.31
C TYR A 126 -16.12 -12.85 -11.81
N LEU A 127 -17.33 -12.71 -11.26
CA LEU A 127 -17.60 -12.98 -9.85
C LEU A 127 -17.41 -14.46 -9.51
N ARG A 128 -17.81 -15.38 -10.41
CA ARG A 128 -17.57 -16.83 -10.25
C ARG A 128 -16.07 -17.14 -10.24
N ALA A 129 -15.31 -16.61 -11.20
CA ALA A 129 -13.86 -16.78 -11.26
C ALA A 129 -13.16 -16.22 -10.01
N THR A 130 -13.59 -15.04 -9.56
CA THR A 130 -13.06 -14.42 -8.34
C THR A 130 -13.34 -15.30 -7.11
N ARG A 131 -14.55 -15.84 -6.99
CA ARG A 131 -14.90 -16.76 -5.90
C ARG A 131 -14.07 -18.05 -5.97
N ALA A 132 -13.92 -18.63 -7.16
CA ALA A 132 -13.13 -19.84 -7.35
C ALA A 132 -11.65 -19.63 -6.96
N ALA A 133 -11.04 -18.51 -7.37
CA ALA A 133 -9.67 -18.20 -7.01
C ALA A 133 -9.49 -18.00 -5.49
N LYS A 134 -10.44 -17.31 -4.84
CA LYS A 134 -10.46 -17.18 -3.38
C LYS A 134 -10.56 -18.54 -2.70
N CYS A 135 -11.53 -19.37 -3.11
CA CYS A 135 -11.72 -20.71 -2.57
C CYS A 135 -10.45 -21.55 -2.75
N ALA A 136 -9.86 -21.59 -3.94
CA ALA A 136 -8.63 -22.33 -4.21
C ALA A 136 -7.48 -21.90 -3.29
N HIS A 137 -7.29 -20.59 -3.11
CA HIS A 137 -6.23 -20.07 -2.24
C HIS A 137 -6.45 -20.44 -0.77
N PHE A 138 -7.65 -20.21 -0.23
CA PHE A 138 -7.93 -20.52 1.17
C PHE A 138 -7.98 -22.02 1.44
N SER A 139 -8.50 -22.84 0.50
CA SER A 139 -8.44 -24.29 0.60
C SER A 139 -7.00 -24.79 0.61
N ALA A 140 -6.12 -24.22 -0.23
CA ALA A 140 -4.69 -24.56 -0.21
C ALA A 140 -4.01 -24.11 1.09
N LEU A 141 -4.35 -22.94 1.62
CA LEU A 141 -3.84 -22.48 2.92
C LEU A 141 -4.26 -23.40 4.06
N VAL A 142 -5.53 -23.83 4.09
CA VAL A 142 -6.04 -24.76 5.10
C VAL A 142 -5.33 -26.11 4.99
N ALA A 143 -5.20 -26.68 3.79
CA ALA A 143 -4.47 -27.92 3.57
C ALA A 143 -2.98 -27.81 3.96
N SER A 144 -2.35 -26.67 3.69
CA SER A 144 -0.95 -26.43 4.10
C SER A 144 -0.77 -26.29 5.62
N ALA A 145 -1.85 -25.98 6.34
CA ALA A 145 -1.89 -25.76 7.77
C ALA A 145 -2.26 -27.02 8.56
N ASP A 146 -2.36 -28.19 7.91
CA ASP A 146 -2.63 -29.47 8.57
C ASP A 146 -1.70 -29.65 9.78
N ASN A 147 -2.30 -29.86 10.95
CA ASN A 147 -1.66 -29.99 12.27
C ASN A 147 -1.13 -28.69 12.94
N ARG A 148 -1.55 -27.49 12.49
CA ARG A 148 -1.22 -26.20 13.14
C ARG A 148 -2.45 -25.39 13.51
N PRO A 149 -3.06 -25.58 14.70
CA PRO A 149 -4.29 -24.91 15.09
C PRO A 149 -4.17 -23.37 15.07
N ALA A 150 -3.04 -22.81 15.52
CA ALA A 150 -2.79 -21.37 15.46
C ALA A 150 -2.78 -20.80 14.02
N ALA A 151 -2.35 -21.59 13.02
CA ALA A 151 -2.38 -21.15 11.63
C ALA A 151 -3.81 -21.17 11.08
N LEU A 152 -4.61 -22.17 11.43
CA LEU A 152 -6.03 -22.25 11.08
C LEU A 152 -6.80 -21.05 11.67
N PHE A 153 -6.59 -20.74 12.96
CA PHE A 153 -7.26 -19.60 13.60
C PHE A 153 -6.89 -18.26 12.96
N ARG A 154 -5.65 -18.08 12.50
CA ARG A 154 -5.26 -16.88 11.74
C ARG A 154 -5.98 -16.80 10.39
N VAL A 155 -6.08 -17.92 9.68
CA VAL A 155 -6.80 -17.97 8.40
C VAL A 155 -8.28 -17.67 8.60
N THR A 156 -8.94 -18.24 9.62
CA THR A 156 -10.34 -17.95 9.91
C THR A 156 -10.56 -16.50 10.34
N HIS A 157 -9.69 -15.94 11.18
CA HIS A 157 -9.76 -14.53 11.57
C HIS A 157 -9.61 -13.59 10.35
N SER A 158 -8.70 -13.93 9.43
CA SER A 158 -8.52 -13.16 8.19
C SER A 158 -9.73 -13.19 7.25
N LEU A 159 -10.56 -14.23 7.33
CA LEU A 159 -11.82 -14.32 6.57
C LEU A 159 -12.90 -13.45 7.20
N LEU A 160 -12.97 -13.39 8.53
CA LEU A 160 -13.97 -12.65 9.28
C LEU A 160 -13.69 -11.13 9.29
N ASP A 161 -12.43 -10.71 9.46
CA ASP A 161 -12.04 -9.29 9.48
C ASP A 161 -12.24 -8.57 8.13
N MET A 162 -12.29 -9.33 7.03
CA MET A 162 -12.52 -8.77 5.69
C MET A 162 -13.98 -8.37 5.46
N GLU A 163 -14.92 -8.85 6.28
CA GLU A 163 -16.35 -8.60 6.14
C GLU A 163 -16.80 -7.34 6.90
N THR A 164 -15.97 -6.85 7.83
CA THR A 164 -16.25 -5.70 8.70
C THR A 164 -15.69 -4.36 8.21
N ARG A 165 -15.24 -4.26 6.95
CA ARG A 165 -14.53 -3.06 6.43
C ARG A 165 -15.06 -2.53 5.10
#